data_AF-A0A8C6UUR3-F1
#
_entry.id   AF-A0A8C6UUR3-F1
#
_cell.length_a   1.000
_cell.length_b   1.000
_cell.length_c   1.000
_cell.angle_alpha   90.00
_cell.angle_beta   90.00
_cell.angle_gamma   90.00
#
_symmetry.space_group_name_H-M   'P 1'
#
loop_
_entity.id
_entity.type
_entity.pdbx_description
1 polymer ?
#
loop_
_entity_poly.entity_id
_entity_poly.type
_entity_poly.pdbx_seq_one_letter_code
_entity_poly.pdbx_strand_id
1 'polypeptide(L)'
;TDHRNLFTQRVCCKRQSHFVYIGQDISGAPVNVDVGMCRPHCGGTARAAHDAQRDYSKHPSMLEFIRSKKMRAASVPQSSELRQLPSCGLDQVCEPTGMRVERVMLFEGPREVEVIEDCHCEIKMTQCLRVPALRTYYAETPYETVIDVGGCSRSKGAPEGFSCVPTRFVSALMETPNKVELIQTVEACELKESCYRVPHVEYYYETVQHQDGVKEERLKEIDVGRCLGGCTSGNRCLLRSPSDPAICHLWAERQSNSCVPQGYESHSFMNQYGQMRNVLSISSCLCQE
;
A
#
# COMPACT_ATOMS: atom_id res chain seq x y z
N THR A 1 -5.82 -21.48 -43.11
CA THR A 1 -4.86 -21.01 -42.11
C THR A 1 -5.25 -19.62 -41.67
N ASP A 2 -5.89 -19.49 -40.51
CA ASP A 2 -5.51 -18.54 -39.44
C ASP A 2 -6.57 -18.62 -38.32
N HIS A 3 -6.39 -19.57 -37.39
CA HIS A 3 -7.21 -19.65 -36.17
C HIS A 3 -6.73 -18.59 -35.19
N ARG A 4 -7.10 -17.33 -35.43
CA ARG A 4 -6.97 -16.29 -34.40
C ARG A 4 -8.02 -16.54 -33.31
N ASN A 5 -7.58 -17.06 -32.18
CA ASN A 5 -8.38 -17.22 -30.97
C ASN A 5 -9.00 -15.87 -30.57
N LEU A 6 -10.31 -15.73 -30.75
CA LEU A 6 -11.10 -14.55 -30.35
C LEU A 6 -11.20 -14.38 -28.82
N PHE A 7 -10.69 -15.34 -28.05
CA PHE A 7 -10.69 -15.33 -26.58
C PHE A 7 -9.57 -14.47 -25.96
N THR A 8 -8.52 -14.11 -26.71
CA THR A 8 -7.42 -13.27 -26.18
C THR A 8 -7.64 -11.76 -26.34
N GLN A 9 -8.81 -11.32 -26.85
CA GLN A 9 -9.10 -9.90 -27.09
C GLN A 9 -10.10 -9.26 -26.11
N ARG A 10 -10.54 -9.94 -25.04
CA ARG A 10 -11.60 -9.40 -24.14
C ARG A 10 -11.41 -9.59 -22.63
N VAL A 11 -10.18 -9.78 -22.17
CA VAL A 11 -9.84 -9.65 -20.73
C VAL A 11 -8.72 -8.63 -20.67
N CYS A 12 -8.96 -7.46 -20.07
CA CYS A 12 -8.02 -6.35 -20.19
C CYS A 12 -7.31 -5.96 -18.88
N CYS A 13 -7.32 -6.81 -17.87
CA CYS A 13 -6.42 -6.64 -16.73
C CYS A 13 -4.99 -6.99 -17.14
N LYS A 14 -4.10 -5.99 -17.15
CA LYS A 14 -2.70 -6.20 -17.55
C LYS A 14 -1.78 -5.28 -16.74
N ARG A 15 -0.59 -5.80 -16.42
CA ARG A 15 0.52 -5.01 -15.91
C ARG A 15 0.97 -3.98 -16.95
N GLN A 16 1.03 -2.72 -16.55
CA GLN A 16 1.65 -1.64 -17.31
C GLN A 16 2.89 -1.15 -16.58
N SER A 17 3.90 -0.70 -17.34
CA SER A 17 5.10 -0.13 -16.75
C SER A 17 4.78 1.16 -16.00
N HIS A 18 5.31 1.29 -14.80
CA HIS A 18 5.19 2.45 -13.94
C HIS A 18 6.51 2.64 -13.20
N PHE A 19 7.30 3.62 -13.63
CA PHE A 19 8.59 3.91 -13.03
C PHE A 19 8.45 4.85 -11.85
N VAL A 20 9.04 4.48 -10.72
CA VAL A 20 9.09 5.31 -9.52
C VAL A 20 10.55 5.60 -9.17
N TYR A 21 10.82 6.84 -8.80
CA TYR A 21 12.12 7.26 -8.29
C TYR A 21 12.30 6.75 -6.86
N ILE A 22 13.37 5.99 -6.64
CA ILE A 22 13.64 5.33 -5.35
C ILE A 22 14.69 6.09 -4.54
N GLY A 23 15.71 6.67 -5.20
CA GLY A 23 16.81 7.38 -4.56
C GLY A 23 17.98 7.60 -5.51
N GLN A 24 19.16 7.88 -4.96
CA GLN A 24 20.40 8.03 -5.72
C GLN A 24 21.33 6.85 -5.47
N ASP A 25 22.11 6.46 -6.48
CA ASP A 25 23.18 5.47 -6.33
C ASP A 25 24.46 6.11 -5.76
N ILE A 26 25.51 5.31 -5.58
CA ILE A 26 26.81 5.78 -5.07
C ILE A 26 27.52 6.81 -5.97
N SER A 27 27.08 6.95 -7.23
CA SER A 27 27.59 7.95 -8.17
C SER A 27 26.74 9.24 -8.17
N GLY A 28 25.67 9.29 -7.38
CA GLY A 28 24.71 10.38 -7.34
C GLY A 28 23.67 10.33 -8.48
N ALA A 29 23.64 9.26 -9.28
CA ALA A 29 22.68 9.10 -10.36
C ALA A 29 21.32 8.65 -9.82
N PRO A 30 20.19 9.13 -10.40
CA PRO A 30 18.87 8.75 -9.95
C PRO A 30 18.56 7.29 -10.31
N VAL A 31 18.10 6.52 -9.32
CA VAL A 31 17.65 5.13 -9.49
C VAL A 31 16.13 5.10 -9.61
N ASN A 32 15.65 4.65 -10.77
CA ASN A 32 14.23 4.47 -11.07
C ASN A 32 13.94 2.99 -11.28
N VAL A 33 12.87 2.48 -10.67
CA VAL A 33 12.44 1.08 -10.78
C VAL A 33 11.05 1.01 -11.39
N ASP A 34 10.84 0.09 -12.33
CA ASP A 34 9.51 -0.23 -12.86
C ASP A 34 8.74 -1.11 -11.87
N VAL A 35 8.04 -0.47 -10.93
CA VAL A 35 7.20 -1.18 -9.95
C VAL A 35 5.95 -1.80 -10.60
N GLY A 36 5.62 -1.36 -11.81
CA GLY A 36 4.42 -1.77 -12.52
C GLY A 36 3.12 -1.23 -11.90
N MET A 37 2.04 -1.31 -12.67
CA MET A 37 0.69 -1.06 -12.18
C MET A 37 -0.34 -1.91 -12.91
N CYS A 38 -1.30 -2.47 -12.16
CA CYS A 38 -2.42 -3.19 -12.75
C CYS A 38 -3.46 -2.22 -13.26
N ARG A 39 -3.74 -2.27 -14.57
CA ARG A 39 -4.77 -1.44 -15.17
C ARG A 39 -5.91 -2.32 -15.65
N PRO A 40 -7.17 -1.97 -15.29
CA PRO A 40 -8.31 -2.67 -15.83
C PRO A 40 -8.40 -2.42 -17.33
N HIS A 41 -8.02 -1.27 -17.90
CA HIS A 41 -8.17 -1.04 -19.34
C HIS A 41 -6.89 -1.39 -20.12
N CYS A 42 -6.96 -2.36 -21.03
CA CYS A 42 -5.98 -2.42 -22.13
C CYS A 42 -6.39 -1.33 -23.11
N GLY A 43 -5.60 -0.28 -23.20
CA GLY A 43 -5.84 0.77 -24.17
C GLY A 43 -6.06 0.17 -25.56
N GLY A 44 -7.19 0.51 -26.18
CA GLY A 44 -7.24 0.60 -27.64
C GLY A 44 -6.11 1.52 -28.09
N THR A 45 -5.58 1.31 -29.29
CA THR A 45 -4.45 2.05 -29.88
C THR A 45 -4.71 3.56 -29.97
N ALA A 46 -4.71 4.28 -28.86
CA ALA A 46 -4.26 5.65 -28.79
C ALA A 46 -2.77 5.51 -28.54
N ARG A 47 -1.97 5.71 -29.59
CA ARG A 47 -0.51 5.84 -29.53
C ARG A 47 -0.13 6.45 -28.18
N ALA A 48 0.39 5.63 -27.28
CA ALA A 48 0.96 6.11 -26.04
C ALA A 48 1.93 7.23 -26.44
N ALA A 49 1.86 8.33 -25.70
CA ALA A 49 2.60 9.55 -25.91
C ALA A 49 4.11 9.33 -25.70
N HIS A 50 4.73 8.51 -26.54
CA HIS A 50 6.17 8.31 -26.65
C HIS A 50 6.85 9.42 -27.47
N ASP A 51 6.12 10.45 -27.89
CA ASP A 51 6.68 11.60 -28.60
C ASP A 51 6.56 12.93 -27.83
N ALA A 52 6.20 12.91 -26.54
CA ALA A 52 6.19 14.13 -25.73
C ALA A 52 7.60 14.72 -25.52
N GLN A 53 8.67 13.93 -25.68
CA GLN A 53 10.05 14.42 -25.58
C GLN A 53 10.58 14.99 -26.91
N ARG A 54 10.03 14.60 -28.07
CA ARG A 54 10.53 15.04 -29.39
C ARG A 54 9.90 16.35 -29.87
N ASP A 55 8.69 16.68 -29.45
CA ASP A 55 7.98 17.84 -29.98
C ASP A 55 8.23 19.17 -29.22
N TYR A 56 8.91 19.15 -28.05
CA TYR A 56 9.41 20.40 -27.45
C TYR A 56 10.49 21.07 -28.31
N SER A 57 11.21 20.30 -29.14
CA SER A 57 12.33 20.78 -29.95
C SER A 57 11.92 21.60 -31.19
N LYS A 58 10.62 21.63 -31.53
CA LYS A 58 10.13 22.26 -32.76
C LYS A 58 9.51 23.65 -32.56
N HIS A 59 9.40 24.12 -31.32
CA HIS A 59 8.79 25.41 -31.01
C HIS A 59 9.79 26.33 -30.31
N PRO A 60 10.19 27.46 -30.91
CA PRO A 60 11.18 28.37 -30.33
C PRO A 60 10.65 29.16 -29.11
N SER A 61 9.37 29.02 -28.75
CA SER A 61 8.77 29.72 -27.60
C SER A 61 7.56 28.98 -27.00
N MET A 62 7.45 29.01 -25.66
CA MET A 62 6.31 28.48 -24.90
C MET A 62 4.97 29.12 -25.28
N LEU A 63 4.96 30.39 -25.73
CA LEU A 63 3.73 31.06 -26.14
C LEU A 63 3.15 30.49 -27.45
N GLU A 64 4.01 29.94 -28.30
CA GLU A 64 3.62 29.35 -29.58
C GLU A 64 3.04 27.94 -29.39
N PHE A 65 3.58 27.19 -28.42
CA PHE A 65 3.00 25.91 -27.96
C PHE A 65 1.58 26.08 -27.39
N ILE A 66 1.34 27.14 -26.60
CA ILE A 66 0.02 27.40 -26.03
C ILE A 66 -0.99 27.79 -27.12
N ARG A 67 -0.57 28.55 -28.15
CA ARG A 67 -1.44 28.88 -29.31
C ARG A 67 -1.81 27.67 -30.14
N SER A 68 -0.86 26.77 -30.42
CA SER A 68 -1.13 25.55 -31.19
C SER A 68 -2.09 24.60 -30.46
N LYS A 69 -1.99 24.54 -29.12
CA LYS A 69 -2.92 23.80 -28.27
C LYS A 69 -4.34 24.41 -28.25
N LYS A 70 -4.45 25.74 -28.32
CA LYS A 70 -5.74 26.47 -28.35
C LYS A 70 -6.49 26.30 -29.69
N MET A 71 -5.78 26.14 -30.80
CA MET A 71 -6.40 25.92 -32.13
C MET A 71 -6.90 24.48 -32.33
N ARG A 72 -6.27 23.47 -31.69
CA ARG A 72 -6.74 22.07 -31.75
C ARG A 72 -7.98 21.79 -30.88
N ALA A 73 -8.29 22.65 -29.91
CA ALA A 73 -9.48 22.51 -29.08
C ALA A 73 -10.78 22.92 -29.80
N ALA A 74 -10.70 23.59 -30.96
CA ALA A 74 -11.86 24.16 -31.66
C ALA A 74 -12.37 23.33 -32.86
N SER A 75 -11.79 22.15 -33.15
CA SER A 75 -12.24 21.31 -34.27
C SER A 75 -12.02 19.82 -34.04
N VAL A 76 -12.83 19.23 -33.15
CA VAL A 76 -13.09 17.77 -33.18
C VAL A 76 -14.58 17.55 -32.96
N PRO A 77 -15.35 17.15 -34.00
CA PRO A 77 -16.69 16.61 -33.80
C PRO A 77 -16.58 15.30 -33.03
N GLN A 78 -17.44 15.16 -32.02
CA GLN A 78 -17.65 13.96 -31.23
C GLN A 78 -17.74 12.72 -32.13
N SER A 79 -16.79 11.79 -31.98
CA SER A 79 -16.90 10.45 -32.55
C SER A 79 -16.81 9.42 -31.43
N SER A 80 -17.91 8.69 -31.29
CA SER A 80 -18.10 7.43 -30.57
C SER A 80 -17.64 7.38 -29.11
N GLU A 81 -18.57 7.65 -28.20
CA GLU A 81 -18.63 6.94 -26.92
C GLU A 81 -18.80 5.43 -27.16
N LEU A 82 -17.73 4.74 -27.54
CA LEU A 82 -17.60 3.34 -27.19
C LEU A 82 -17.40 3.31 -25.68
N ARG A 83 -18.50 3.15 -24.94
CA ARG A 83 -18.49 2.80 -23.51
C ARG A 83 -17.40 1.75 -23.31
N GLN A 84 -16.28 2.16 -22.73
CA GLN A 84 -15.17 1.26 -22.42
C GLN A 84 -15.74 0.27 -21.42
N LEU A 85 -16.11 -0.92 -21.90
CA LEU A 85 -16.61 -1.95 -21.01
C LEU A 85 -15.51 -2.26 -20.00
N PRO A 86 -15.85 -2.43 -18.71
CA PRO A 86 -14.90 -2.88 -17.74
C PRO A 86 -14.37 -4.24 -18.20
N SER A 87 -13.07 -4.33 -18.19
CA SER A 87 -12.27 -5.43 -18.69
C SER A 87 -12.24 -6.65 -17.79
N CYS A 88 -12.59 -6.42 -16.52
CA CYS A 88 -12.98 -7.44 -15.57
C CYS A 88 -14.50 -7.41 -15.45
N GLY A 89 -15.12 -8.51 -15.02
CA GLY A 89 -16.56 -8.57 -14.78
C GLY A 89 -17.04 -7.49 -13.79
N LEU A 90 -18.35 -7.24 -13.73
CA LEU A 90 -18.94 -6.20 -12.87
C LEU A 90 -18.54 -6.34 -11.38
N ASP A 91 -18.31 -7.59 -10.93
CA ASP A 91 -17.92 -7.92 -9.55
C ASP A 91 -16.45 -8.35 -9.46
N GLN A 92 -15.59 -7.86 -10.34
CA GLN A 92 -14.17 -8.18 -10.34
C GLN A 92 -13.31 -6.90 -10.36
N VAL A 93 -12.13 -7.00 -9.75
CA VAL A 93 -11.14 -5.92 -9.69
C VAL A 93 -9.83 -6.42 -10.32
N CYS A 94 -9.16 -5.56 -11.07
CA CYS A 94 -7.84 -5.87 -11.61
C CYS A 94 -6.78 -5.68 -10.52
N GLU A 95 -6.20 -6.77 -10.05
CA GLU A 95 -5.22 -6.80 -8.95
C GLU A 95 -3.94 -7.54 -9.37
N PRO A 96 -2.81 -7.32 -8.68
CA PRO A 96 -1.58 -8.08 -8.90
C PRO A 96 -1.74 -9.57 -8.57
N THR A 97 -1.23 -10.46 -9.43
CA THR A 97 -1.17 -11.91 -9.17
C THR A 97 -0.12 -12.25 -8.11
N GLY A 98 0.96 -11.49 -8.10
CA GLY A 98 2.11 -11.66 -7.22
C GLY A 98 3.05 -10.48 -7.37
N MET A 99 3.89 -10.29 -6.36
CA MET A 99 4.89 -9.24 -6.34
C MET A 99 6.28 -9.84 -6.10
N ARG A 100 7.27 -9.30 -6.78
CA ARG A 100 8.68 -9.60 -6.56
C ARG A 100 9.30 -8.51 -5.71
N VAL A 101 10.02 -8.90 -4.68
CA VAL A 101 10.77 -7.95 -3.84
C VAL A 101 12.15 -7.77 -4.44
N GLU A 102 12.40 -6.56 -4.95
CA GLU A 102 13.66 -6.17 -5.56
C GLU A 102 14.48 -5.31 -4.59
N ARG A 103 15.72 -5.73 -4.34
CA ARG A 103 16.65 -5.03 -3.44
C ARG A 103 17.57 -4.11 -4.24
N VAL A 104 17.37 -2.81 -4.07
CA VAL A 104 18.08 -1.75 -4.77
C VAL A 104 19.18 -1.19 -3.88
N MET A 105 20.40 -1.09 -4.38
CA MET A 105 21.53 -0.50 -3.65
C MET A 105 21.57 1.01 -3.91
N LEU A 106 21.28 1.80 -2.87
CA LEU A 106 21.32 3.26 -2.92
C LEU A 106 22.51 3.79 -2.12
N PHE A 107 22.83 5.07 -2.29
CA PHE A 107 23.82 5.77 -1.47
C PHE A 107 23.49 5.73 0.04
N GLU A 108 22.21 5.84 0.40
CA GLU A 108 21.73 5.76 1.78
C GLU A 108 21.68 4.33 2.35
N GLY A 109 21.86 3.32 1.50
CA GLY A 109 21.81 1.91 1.85
C GLY A 109 20.91 1.08 0.93
N PRO A 110 20.83 -0.24 1.16
CA PRO A 110 19.91 -1.11 0.44
C PRO A 110 18.45 -0.74 0.78
N ARG A 111 17.59 -0.71 -0.23
CA ARG A 111 16.16 -0.51 -0.08
C ARG A 111 15.40 -1.56 -0.86
N GLU A 112 14.36 -2.12 -0.25
CA GLU A 112 13.48 -3.08 -0.91
C GLU A 112 12.29 -2.38 -1.56
N VAL A 113 11.92 -2.85 -2.74
CA VAL A 113 10.82 -2.33 -3.54
C VAL A 113 9.98 -3.50 -4.05
N GLU A 114 8.66 -3.37 -3.95
CA GLU A 114 7.72 -4.37 -4.47
C GLU A 114 7.42 -4.08 -5.94
N VAL A 115 7.70 -5.06 -6.79
CA VAL A 115 7.51 -5.01 -8.24
C VAL A 115 6.39 -5.98 -8.61
N ILE A 116 5.32 -5.49 -9.22
CA ILE A 116 4.24 -6.35 -9.72
C ILE A 116 4.78 -7.24 -10.83
N GLU A 117 4.52 -8.55 -10.80
CA GLU A 117 4.96 -9.45 -11.87
C GLU A 117 3.90 -9.57 -12.98
N ASP A 118 2.65 -9.80 -12.57
CA ASP A 118 1.51 -9.89 -13.48
C ASP A 118 0.21 -9.43 -12.79
N CYS A 119 -0.86 -9.28 -13.56
CA CYS A 119 -2.16 -8.84 -13.07
C CYS A 119 -3.27 -9.77 -13.55
N HIS A 120 -4.31 -9.92 -12.73
CA HIS A 120 -5.50 -10.68 -13.09
C HIS A 120 -6.77 -10.03 -12.54
N CYS A 121 -7.91 -10.46 -13.08
CA CYS A 121 -9.20 -10.09 -12.53
C CYS A 121 -9.50 -10.99 -11.33
N GLU A 122 -9.56 -10.41 -10.14
CA GLU A 122 -9.93 -11.07 -8.89
C GLU A 122 -11.38 -10.73 -8.52
N ILE A 123 -12.09 -11.67 -7.91
CA ILE A 123 -13.48 -11.48 -7.49
C ILE A 123 -13.53 -10.52 -6.30
N LYS A 124 -14.42 -9.53 -6.38
CA LYS A 124 -14.66 -8.61 -5.30
C LYS A 124 -15.38 -9.31 -4.15
N MET A 125 -14.69 -9.47 -3.04
CA MET A 125 -15.26 -10.02 -1.82
C MET A 125 -16.10 -8.99 -1.08
N THR A 126 -17.29 -9.40 -0.64
CA THR A 126 -18.23 -8.58 0.14
C THR A 126 -17.98 -8.69 1.64
N GLN A 127 -17.48 -9.83 2.10
CA GLN A 127 -17.08 -10.08 3.47
C GLN A 127 -15.62 -9.67 3.68
N CYS A 128 -15.30 -9.25 4.90
CA CYS A 128 -13.91 -8.99 5.28
C CYS A 128 -13.22 -10.30 5.62
N LEU A 129 -12.24 -10.70 4.80
CA LEU A 129 -11.44 -11.89 5.04
C LEU A 129 -9.99 -11.71 4.58
N ARG A 130 -9.10 -12.53 5.14
CA ARG A 130 -7.70 -12.65 4.72
C ARG A 130 -7.66 -13.22 3.31
N VAL A 131 -6.98 -12.52 2.41
CA VAL A 131 -6.71 -12.98 1.05
C VAL A 131 -5.21 -13.27 0.90
N PRO A 132 -4.81 -14.27 0.09
CA PRO A 132 -3.40 -14.50 -0.20
C PRO A 132 -2.77 -13.29 -0.90
N ALA A 133 -1.53 -12.96 -0.54
CA ALA A 133 -0.72 -11.96 -1.21
C ALA A 133 0.71 -12.50 -1.33
N LEU A 134 1.02 -13.10 -2.48
CA LEU A 134 2.30 -13.77 -2.68
C LEU A 134 3.41 -12.76 -2.98
N ARG A 135 4.52 -12.90 -2.26
CA ARG A 135 5.76 -12.15 -2.48
C ARG A 135 6.93 -13.08 -2.75
N THR A 136 7.65 -12.82 -3.82
CA THR A 136 8.87 -13.55 -4.21
C THR A 136 10.09 -12.76 -3.77
N TYR A 137 10.84 -13.29 -2.81
CA TYR A 137 12.08 -12.70 -2.29
C TYR A 137 13.30 -13.34 -2.95
N TYR A 138 14.40 -12.60 -3.07
CA TYR A 138 15.68 -13.08 -3.61
C TYR A 138 15.56 -13.82 -4.95
N ALA A 139 14.67 -13.34 -5.81
CA ALA A 139 14.39 -13.94 -7.11
C ALA A 139 15.67 -14.12 -7.94
N GLU A 140 15.73 -15.20 -8.72
CA GLU A 140 16.86 -15.57 -9.56
C GLU A 140 18.15 -15.89 -8.76
N THR A 141 18.01 -16.26 -7.49
CA THR A 141 19.12 -16.72 -6.64
C THR A 141 18.78 -18.06 -5.97
N PRO A 142 19.77 -18.78 -5.41
CA PRO A 142 19.51 -20.02 -4.64
C PRO A 142 18.65 -19.82 -3.38
N TYR A 143 18.43 -18.58 -2.95
CA TYR A 143 17.62 -18.23 -1.77
C TYR A 143 16.20 -17.76 -2.16
N GLU A 144 15.81 -17.94 -3.43
CA GLU A 144 14.48 -17.56 -3.90
C GLU A 144 13.40 -18.24 -3.05
N THR A 145 12.57 -17.41 -2.41
CA THR A 145 11.52 -17.87 -1.50
C THR A 145 10.23 -17.11 -1.79
N VAL A 146 9.14 -17.85 -1.98
CA VAL A 146 7.80 -17.28 -2.14
C VAL A 146 7.06 -17.37 -0.81
N ILE A 147 6.64 -16.22 -0.29
CA ILE A 147 5.94 -16.10 0.99
C ILE A 147 4.57 -15.48 0.75
N ASP A 148 3.52 -16.12 1.26
CA ASP A 148 2.21 -15.49 1.39
C ASP A 148 2.23 -14.52 2.57
N VAL A 149 2.45 -13.24 2.29
CA VAL A 149 2.40 -12.21 3.34
C VAL A 149 0.98 -11.93 3.79
N GLY A 150 -0.02 -12.35 3.01
CA GLY A 150 -1.43 -12.09 3.27
C GLY A 150 -1.81 -10.62 3.10
N GLY A 151 -3.06 -10.42 2.70
CA GLY A 151 -3.72 -9.12 2.65
C GLY A 151 -5.13 -9.23 3.18
N CYS A 152 -5.81 -8.09 3.24
CA CYS A 152 -7.23 -8.06 3.58
C CYS A 152 -8.05 -7.71 2.35
N SER A 153 -9.15 -8.44 2.15
CA SER A 153 -10.09 -8.17 1.07
C SER A 153 -10.54 -6.70 1.11
N ARG A 154 -10.61 -6.03 -0.05
CA ARG A 154 -11.10 -4.63 -0.13
C ARG A 154 -12.63 -4.53 0.03
N SER A 155 -13.18 -5.13 1.07
CA SER A 155 -14.58 -4.92 1.44
C SER A 155 -14.71 -3.56 2.13
N LYS A 156 -15.55 -2.68 1.59
CA LYS A 156 -16.08 -1.54 2.36
C LYS A 156 -17.13 -2.13 3.29
N GLY A 157 -16.83 -2.21 4.58
CA GLY A 157 -17.82 -2.65 5.56
C GLY A 157 -19.02 -1.72 5.58
N ALA A 158 -20.19 -2.24 5.95
CA ALA A 158 -21.27 -1.45 6.52
C ALA A 158 -21.04 -1.43 8.04
N PRO A 159 -21.04 -0.29 8.76
CA PRO A 159 -21.44 1.09 8.40
C PRO A 159 -20.27 2.00 7.91
N GLU A 160 -20.58 3.26 7.57
CA GLU A 160 -19.61 4.28 7.14
C GLU A 160 -18.42 4.39 8.10
N GLY A 161 -17.19 4.43 7.55
CA GLY A 161 -15.96 4.60 8.35
C GLY A 161 -15.21 3.31 8.71
N PHE A 162 -15.75 2.13 8.39
CA PHE A 162 -15.07 0.85 8.61
C PHE A 162 -14.38 0.32 7.34
N SER A 163 -13.15 -0.18 7.51
CA SER A 163 -12.38 -0.85 6.46
C SER A 163 -11.92 -2.22 6.93
N CYS A 164 -11.80 -3.15 5.99
CA CYS A 164 -11.21 -4.46 6.26
C CYS A 164 -9.70 -4.32 6.37
N VAL A 165 -9.17 -4.57 7.56
CA VAL A 165 -7.76 -4.30 7.91
C VAL A 165 -7.16 -5.46 8.69
N PRO A 166 -5.83 -5.62 8.66
CA PRO A 166 -5.18 -6.71 9.38
C PRO A 166 -5.19 -6.44 10.88
N THR A 167 -5.62 -7.43 11.67
CA THR A 167 -5.71 -7.33 13.14
C THR A 167 -4.76 -8.27 13.86
N ARG A 168 -4.32 -9.34 13.20
CA ARG A 168 -3.36 -10.30 13.73
C ARG A 168 -2.28 -10.60 12.72
N PHE A 169 -1.08 -10.79 13.24
CA PHE A 169 0.11 -11.03 12.45
C PHE A 169 0.90 -12.18 13.05
N VAL A 170 1.51 -12.98 12.18
CA VAL A 170 2.45 -14.05 12.53
C VAL A 170 3.72 -13.88 11.72
N SER A 171 4.82 -14.46 12.18
CA SER A 171 6.10 -14.34 11.49
C SER A 171 6.39 -15.60 10.67
N ALA A 172 6.79 -15.41 9.42
CA ALA A 172 7.37 -16.44 8.57
C ALA A 172 8.90 -16.33 8.62
N LEU A 173 9.58 -17.47 8.71
CA LEU A 173 11.05 -17.53 8.63
C LEU A 173 11.45 -17.66 7.16
N MET A 174 12.43 -16.86 6.76
CA MET A 174 13.01 -16.86 5.41
C MET A 174 14.50 -17.06 5.50
N GLU A 175 15.04 -18.00 4.74
CA GLU A 175 16.49 -18.15 4.60
C GLU A 175 17.02 -17.05 3.68
N THR A 176 18.09 -16.39 4.12
CA THR A 176 18.76 -15.34 3.36
C THR A 176 20.25 -15.66 3.24
N PRO A 177 20.97 -15.01 2.31
CA PRO A 177 22.42 -15.13 2.24
C PRO A 177 23.13 -14.78 3.56
N ASN A 178 22.50 -13.99 4.43
CA ASN A 178 23.09 -13.41 5.64
C ASN A 178 22.57 -14.01 6.96
N LYS A 179 21.82 -15.13 6.93
CA LYS A 179 21.14 -15.90 8.02
C LYS A 179 19.62 -16.01 7.77
N VAL A 180 18.83 -16.25 8.81
CA VAL A 180 17.37 -16.30 8.76
C VAL A 180 16.79 -14.92 9.08
N GLU A 181 15.82 -14.50 8.28
CA GLU A 181 15.06 -13.27 8.44
C GLU A 181 13.61 -13.60 8.81
N LEU A 182 12.98 -12.73 9.61
CA LEU A 182 11.58 -12.86 10.04
C LEU A 182 10.72 -11.89 9.23
N ILE A 183 9.81 -12.43 8.43
CA ILE A 183 8.85 -11.65 7.65
C ILE A 183 7.50 -11.67 8.37
N GLN A 184 6.97 -10.48 8.65
CA GLN A 184 5.64 -10.35 9.24
C GLN A 184 4.56 -10.62 8.18
N THR A 185 3.64 -11.52 8.49
CA THR A 185 2.53 -11.95 7.63
C THR A 185 1.19 -11.74 8.33
N VAL A 186 0.14 -11.43 7.57
CA VAL A 186 -1.22 -11.24 8.07
C VAL A 186 -1.84 -12.60 8.37
N GLU A 187 -2.35 -12.78 9.58
CA GLU A 187 -3.07 -14.00 9.99
C GLU A 187 -4.58 -13.80 9.94
N ALA A 188 -5.08 -12.63 10.36
CA ALA A 188 -6.50 -12.33 10.41
C ALA A 188 -6.81 -10.89 10.00
N CYS A 189 -7.98 -10.73 9.39
CA CYS A 189 -8.54 -9.44 8.98
C CYS A 189 -9.92 -9.26 9.60
N GLU A 190 -10.22 -8.06 10.07
CA GLU A 190 -11.52 -7.70 10.61
C GLU A 190 -11.93 -6.31 10.12
N LEU A 191 -13.23 -6.01 10.20
CA LEU A 191 -13.72 -4.65 10.00
C LEU A 191 -13.37 -3.83 11.24
N LYS A 192 -12.52 -2.82 11.08
CA LYS A 192 -12.20 -1.84 12.11
C LYS A 192 -12.41 -0.43 11.58
N GLU A 193 -12.46 0.51 12.51
CA GLU A 193 -12.44 1.93 12.21
C GLU A 193 -11.13 2.33 11.52
N SER A 194 -11.12 3.51 10.92
CA SER A 194 -10.00 4.06 10.16
C SER A 194 -8.71 4.18 10.97
N CYS A 195 -8.79 4.32 12.30
CA CYS A 195 -7.67 4.32 13.25
C CYS A 195 -7.94 3.29 14.34
N TYR A 196 -7.04 2.32 14.51
CA TYR A 196 -7.26 1.19 15.40
C TYR A 196 -5.96 0.71 16.06
N ARG A 197 -6.11 0.02 17.19
CA ARG A 197 -5.01 -0.63 17.92
C ARG A 197 -4.74 -2.02 17.34
N VAL A 198 -3.48 -2.34 17.11
CA VAL A 198 -2.99 -3.70 16.84
C VAL A 198 -2.12 -4.19 17.99
N PRO A 199 -2.10 -5.51 18.26
CA PRO A 199 -1.20 -6.09 19.26
C PRO A 199 0.26 -5.94 18.82
N HIS A 200 1.11 -5.57 19.76
CA HIS A 200 2.56 -5.50 19.59
C HIS A 200 3.22 -5.92 20.91
N VAL A 201 3.83 -7.10 20.91
CA VAL A 201 4.41 -7.69 22.11
C VAL A 201 5.87 -7.26 22.27
N GLU A 202 6.20 -6.76 23.45
CA GLU A 202 7.56 -6.49 23.89
C GLU A 202 7.94 -7.39 25.06
N TYR A 203 9.22 -7.71 25.15
CA TYR A 203 9.76 -8.65 26.12
C TYR A 203 10.61 -7.92 27.16
N TYR A 204 10.36 -8.22 28.43
CA TYR A 204 11.02 -7.59 29.57
C TYR A 204 11.48 -8.62 30.58
N TYR A 205 12.63 -8.42 31.22
CA TYR A 205 13.03 -9.26 32.36
C TYR A 205 12.38 -8.75 33.65
N GLU A 206 11.67 -9.63 34.35
CA GLU A 206 11.05 -9.42 35.65
C GLU A 206 11.69 -10.33 36.71
N THR A 207 11.85 -9.82 37.92
CA THR A 207 12.23 -10.61 39.09
C THR A 207 11.00 -10.90 39.94
N VAL A 208 10.68 -12.18 40.12
CA VAL A 208 9.60 -12.65 41.00
C VAL A 208 10.22 -13.21 42.29
N GLN A 209 9.68 -12.82 43.44
CA GLN A 209 10.05 -13.41 44.73
C GLN A 209 9.02 -14.46 45.14
N HIS A 210 9.47 -15.70 45.29
CA HIS A 210 8.65 -16.79 45.79
C HIS A 210 8.55 -16.76 47.32
N GLN A 211 7.53 -17.41 47.87
CA GLN A 211 7.31 -17.46 49.33
C GLN A 211 8.50 -18.09 50.08
N ASP A 212 9.26 -18.95 49.41
CA ASP A 212 10.46 -19.61 49.94
C ASP A 212 11.70 -18.69 49.96
N GLY A 213 11.56 -17.42 49.57
CA GLY A 213 12.64 -16.44 49.50
C GLY A 213 13.54 -16.56 48.26
N VAL A 214 13.23 -17.52 47.37
CA VAL A 214 13.94 -17.70 46.10
C VAL A 214 13.55 -16.58 45.13
N LYS A 215 14.58 -15.92 44.56
CA LYS A 215 14.41 -14.96 43.46
C LYS A 215 14.51 -15.69 42.13
N GLU A 216 13.49 -15.55 41.31
CA GLU A 216 13.46 -16.09 39.95
C GLU A 216 13.40 -14.93 38.94
N GLU A 217 14.29 -14.96 37.94
CA GLU A 217 14.23 -14.07 36.80
C GLU A 217 13.39 -14.73 35.70
N ARG A 218 12.36 -14.03 35.24
CA ARG A 218 11.43 -14.49 34.22
C ARG A 218 11.33 -13.49 33.08
N LEU A 219 11.17 -13.98 31.86
CA LEU A 219 10.79 -13.15 30.73
C LEU A 219 9.28 -12.86 30.80
N LYS A 220 8.94 -11.59 30.91
CA LYS A 220 7.59 -11.04 30.91
C LYS A 220 7.26 -10.51 29.52
N GLU A 221 6.20 -11.03 28.94
CA GLU A 221 5.66 -10.57 27.65
C GLU A 221 4.56 -9.54 27.91
N ILE A 222 4.65 -8.37 27.28
CA ILE A 222 3.68 -7.28 27.42
C ILE A 222 3.22 -6.86 26.04
N ASP A 223 1.92 -6.95 25.76
CA ASP A 223 1.31 -6.34 24.58
C ASP A 223 1.20 -4.82 24.78
N VAL A 224 2.23 -4.08 24.38
CA VAL A 224 2.24 -2.62 24.42
C VAL A 224 1.30 -2.01 23.37
N GLY A 225 1.00 -2.75 22.31
CA GLY A 225 0.15 -2.32 21.21
C GLY A 225 0.78 -1.23 20.32
N ARG A 226 0.19 -1.04 19.13
CA ARG A 226 0.49 0.09 18.23
C ARG A 226 -0.79 0.63 17.61
N CYS A 227 -0.81 1.91 17.28
CA CYS A 227 -1.89 2.51 16.50
C CYS A 227 -1.57 2.44 15.02
N LEU A 228 -2.47 1.86 14.24
CA LEU A 228 -2.39 1.79 12.79
C LEU A 228 -3.68 2.32 12.18
N GLY A 229 -3.58 2.86 10.98
CA GLY A 229 -4.72 3.42 10.27
C GLY A 229 -4.43 4.74 9.58
N GLY A 230 -5.44 5.27 8.91
CA GLY A 230 -5.39 6.54 8.22
C GLY A 230 -6.61 7.36 8.57
N CYS A 231 -6.40 8.57 9.07
CA CYS A 231 -7.49 9.45 9.41
C CYS A 231 -7.88 10.28 8.19
N THR A 232 -9.16 10.25 7.83
CA THR A 232 -9.66 11.06 6.72
C THR A 232 -9.79 12.50 7.19
N SER A 233 -8.83 13.35 6.82
CA SER A 233 -9.05 14.78 6.79
C SER A 233 -10.07 15.04 5.69
N GLY A 234 -11.31 15.38 6.03
CA GLY A 234 -12.28 15.79 5.02
C GLY A 234 -11.69 16.97 4.26
N ASN A 235 -11.49 16.82 2.94
CA ASN A 235 -11.10 17.94 2.11
C ASN A 235 -12.17 19.01 2.27
N ARG A 236 -11.80 20.20 2.76
CA ARG A 236 -12.75 21.29 2.88
C ARG A 236 -12.85 21.94 1.52
N CYS A 237 -14.02 21.92 0.91
CA CYS A 237 -14.25 22.74 -0.27
C CYS A 237 -14.23 24.22 0.13
N LEU A 238 -13.23 24.96 -0.35
CA LEU A 238 -13.13 26.41 -0.14
C LEU A 238 -13.99 27.18 -1.15
N LEU A 239 -14.13 26.65 -2.37
CA LEU A 239 -14.89 27.29 -3.44
C LEU A 239 -15.74 26.26 -4.18
N ARG A 240 -17.06 26.31 -3.97
CA ARG A 240 -18.04 25.51 -4.71
C ARG A 240 -18.45 26.22 -6.00
N SER A 241 -18.83 25.46 -7.03
CA SER A 241 -19.41 26.02 -8.23
C SER A 241 -20.73 26.74 -7.92
N PRO A 242 -20.98 27.94 -8.46
CA PRO A 242 -22.26 28.63 -8.32
C PRO A 242 -23.42 27.89 -9.00
N SER A 243 -23.13 27.07 -10.02
CA SER A 243 -24.14 26.33 -10.80
C SER A 243 -24.41 24.93 -10.26
N ASP A 244 -23.47 24.33 -9.52
CA ASP A 244 -23.62 23.02 -8.91
C ASP A 244 -22.86 22.93 -7.57
N PRO A 245 -23.57 22.90 -6.43
CA PRO A 245 -22.94 22.83 -5.12
C PRO A 245 -22.19 21.51 -4.84
N ALA A 246 -22.34 20.47 -5.68
CA ALA A 246 -21.57 19.23 -5.60
C ALA A 246 -20.16 19.36 -6.22
N ILE A 247 -19.94 20.35 -7.10
CA ILE A 247 -18.65 20.57 -7.77
C ILE A 247 -17.82 21.55 -6.94
N CYS A 248 -16.66 21.08 -6.47
CA CYS A 248 -15.69 21.92 -5.78
C CYS A 248 -14.56 22.33 -6.74
N HIS A 249 -14.35 23.64 -6.91
CA HIS A 249 -13.25 24.18 -7.73
C HIS A 249 -11.93 24.29 -6.96
N LEU A 250 -12.00 24.43 -5.62
CA LEU A 250 -10.81 24.56 -4.79
C LEU A 250 -10.98 23.79 -3.49
N TRP A 251 -10.16 22.75 -3.33
CA TRP A 251 -10.06 21.97 -2.11
C TRP A 251 -8.93 22.53 -1.25
N ALA A 252 -9.20 22.77 0.03
CA ALA A 252 -8.16 22.84 1.04
C ALA A 252 -7.95 21.45 1.62
N GLU A 253 -6.69 21.05 1.64
CA GLU A 253 -6.21 20.00 2.53
C GLU A 253 -6.37 20.51 3.96
N ARG A 254 -7.23 19.88 4.76
CA ARG A 254 -7.17 20.06 6.21
C ARG A 254 -5.86 19.44 6.70
N GLN A 255 -5.36 19.89 7.85
CA GLN A 255 -4.22 19.23 8.51
C GLN A 255 -4.45 17.71 8.51
N SER A 256 -3.39 16.97 8.18
CA SER A 256 -3.43 15.51 8.17
C SER A 256 -3.69 15.03 9.59
N ASN A 257 -4.90 14.56 9.87
CA ASN A 257 -5.18 13.93 11.14
C ASN A 257 -4.28 12.69 11.23
N SER A 258 -3.63 12.49 12.35
CA SER A 258 -2.78 11.33 12.58
C SER A 258 -3.48 10.34 13.51
N CYS A 259 -3.29 9.04 13.24
CA CYS A 259 -3.79 7.99 14.12
C CYS A 259 -2.82 7.85 15.29
N VAL A 260 -3.27 8.22 16.48
CA VAL A 260 -2.42 8.31 17.68
C VAL A 260 -3.05 7.59 18.87
N PRO A 261 -2.25 7.15 19.85
CA PRO A 261 -2.78 6.51 21.03
C PRO A 261 -3.44 7.54 21.96
N GLN A 262 -4.62 7.20 22.46
CA GLN A 262 -5.40 8.02 23.39
C GLN A 262 -5.37 7.44 24.80
N GLY A 263 -5.68 6.15 24.92
CA GLY A 263 -5.76 5.44 26.18
C GLY A 263 -4.48 4.66 26.45
N TYR A 264 -4.11 4.57 27.73
CA TYR A 264 -2.98 3.79 28.20
C TYR A 264 -3.35 3.02 29.47
N GLU A 265 -2.80 1.83 29.62
CA GLU A 265 -2.78 1.02 30.83
C GLU A 265 -1.33 0.83 31.28
N SER A 266 -1.08 0.80 32.59
CA SER A 266 0.28 0.72 33.14
C SER A 266 0.57 -0.67 33.69
N HIS A 267 1.66 -1.27 33.21
CA HIS A 267 2.23 -2.51 33.73
C HIS A 267 3.43 -2.18 34.61
N SER A 268 3.35 -2.54 35.88
CA SER A 268 4.42 -2.28 36.87
C SER A 268 5.01 -3.60 37.35
N PHE A 269 6.33 -3.73 37.26
CA PHE A 269 7.07 -4.92 37.71
C PHE A 269 8.48 -4.59 38.17
N MET A 270 9.11 -5.48 38.92
CA MET A 270 10.51 -5.33 39.34
C MET A 270 11.44 -5.89 38.27
N ASN A 271 12.41 -5.11 37.82
CA ASN A 271 13.43 -5.60 36.88
C ASN A 271 14.52 -6.42 37.58
N GLN A 272 15.47 -6.96 36.82
CA GLN A 272 16.64 -7.71 37.33
C GLN A 272 17.53 -6.91 38.30
N TYR A 273 17.47 -5.58 38.25
CA TYR A 273 18.24 -4.69 39.13
C TYR A 273 17.47 -4.30 40.40
N GLY A 274 16.28 -4.87 40.62
CA GLY A 274 15.42 -4.54 41.77
C GLY A 274 14.79 -3.14 41.68
N GLN A 275 14.73 -2.54 40.49
CA GLN A 275 14.04 -1.27 40.26
C GLN A 275 12.63 -1.54 39.73
N MET A 276 11.68 -0.73 40.18
CA MET A 276 10.31 -0.75 39.64
C MET A 276 10.32 -0.17 38.24
N ARG A 277 9.93 -0.98 37.26
CA ARG A 277 9.78 -0.62 35.86
C ARG A 277 8.29 -0.47 35.55
N ASN A 278 7.94 0.62 34.90
CA ASN A 278 6.59 0.91 34.42
C ASN A 278 6.61 0.92 32.89
N VAL A 279 5.72 0.15 32.28
CA VAL A 279 5.54 0.05 30.83
C VAL A 279 4.09 0.41 30.53
N LEU A 280 3.87 1.29 29.56
CA LEU A 280 2.53 1.70 29.14
C LEU A 280 2.09 0.85 27.95
N SER A 281 0.94 0.20 28.06
CA SER A 281 0.27 -0.43 26.94
C SER A 281 -0.85 0.47 26.44
N ILE A 282 -0.87 0.74 25.14
CA ILE A 282 -1.96 1.46 24.49
C ILE A 282 -3.26 0.68 24.71
N SER A 283 -4.35 1.33 25.10
CA SER A 283 -5.67 0.71 25.22
C SER A 283 -6.63 1.16 24.11
N SER A 284 -6.50 2.39 23.61
CA SER A 284 -7.30 2.92 22.50
C SER A 284 -6.51 3.87 21.60
N CYS A 285 -6.92 3.95 20.33
CA CYS A 285 -6.36 4.84 19.32
C CYS A 285 -7.47 5.75 18.78
N LEU A 286 -7.13 6.98 18.39
CA LEU A 286 -8.05 7.88 17.71
C LEU A 286 -7.35 8.76 16.68
N CYS A 287 -8.17 9.41 15.87
CA CYS A 287 -7.73 10.45 14.95
C CYS A 287 -7.64 11.79 15.67
N GLN A 288 -6.42 12.28 15.87
CA GLN A 288 -6.18 13.59 16.48
C GLN A 288 -6.04 14.65 15.37
N GLU A 289 -6.76 15.78 15.53
CA GLU A 289 -6.61 17.00 14.73
C GLU A 289 -5.38 17.81 15.14
#